data_AF-A0A9D3WMJ3-F1
#
_entry.id   AF-A0A9D3WMJ3-F1
#
_cell.length_a   1.000
_cell.length_b   1.000
_cell.length_c   1.000
_cell.angle_alpha   90.00
_cell.angle_beta   90.00
_cell.angle_gamma   90.00
#
_symmetry.space_group_name_H-M   'P 1'
#
loop_
_entity.id
_entity.type
_entity.pdbx_description
1 polymer ?
#
loop_
_entity_poly.entity_id
_entity_poly.type
_entity_poly.pdbx_seq_one_letter_code
_entity_poly.pdbx_strand_id
1 'polypeptide(L)'
;MEALRATYGDDDSSDSNSDHSPTLSLPANSKPQTEETLSSPLPPPPVSLLHPPNFLGSLDYLQTGQPSRVRSFPHVEGNYALHVYIPVFIPSISKKEMGQFLKRVLSVVPNLHVVDIDVPLNTLCKEEHKLEQVALGREFHISLGRTVPIRVPPD
;
A
#
# COMPACT_ATOMS: atom_id res chain seq x y z
N MET A 1 17.37 -17.82 -6.06
CA MET A 1 17.14 -17.19 -4.74
C MET A 1 18.43 -16.60 -4.13
N GLU A 2 19.54 -16.59 -4.88
CA GLU A 2 20.84 -16.08 -4.44
C GLU A 2 21.03 -14.59 -4.78
N ALA A 3 20.45 -14.12 -5.89
CA ALA A 3 20.49 -12.71 -6.31
C ALA A 3 19.85 -11.73 -5.30
N LEU A 4 19.03 -12.22 -4.36
CA LEU A 4 18.41 -11.40 -3.31
C LEU A 4 19.25 -11.29 -2.03
N ARG A 5 20.27 -12.15 -1.85
CA ARG A 5 21.11 -12.15 -0.63
C ARG A 5 22.27 -11.18 -0.72
N ALA A 6 22.72 -10.84 -1.93
CA ALA A 6 23.88 -9.98 -2.14
C ALA A 6 23.65 -8.50 -1.79
N THR A 7 22.40 -8.09 -1.57
CA THR A 7 22.05 -6.68 -1.28
C THR A 7 21.88 -6.38 0.21
N TYR A 8 22.00 -7.37 1.10
CA TYR A 8 21.65 -7.22 2.53
C TYR A 8 22.61 -7.88 3.54
N GLY A 9 23.77 -8.38 3.12
CA GLY A 9 24.71 -9.04 4.04
C GLY A 9 26.14 -8.75 3.67
N ASP A 10 26.74 -7.75 4.33
CA ASP A 10 28.08 -7.79 4.91
C ASP A 10 28.43 -6.39 5.47
N ASP A 11 27.67 -5.94 6.47
CA ASP A 11 28.09 -4.85 7.35
C ASP A 11 28.51 -5.47 8.69
N ASP A 12 29.73 -5.99 8.73
CA ASP A 12 30.38 -6.43 9.96
C ASP A 12 30.76 -5.17 10.76
N SER A 13 30.01 -4.88 11.83
CA SER A 13 30.19 -3.65 12.59
C SER A 13 31.45 -3.74 13.46
N SER A 14 32.49 -3.00 13.10
CA SER A 14 33.61 -2.70 13.99
C SER A 14 33.65 -1.21 14.28
N ASP A 15 33.38 -0.86 15.54
CA ASP A 15 33.58 0.46 16.12
C ASP A 15 35.05 0.88 16.00
N SER A 16 35.34 1.91 15.22
CA SER A 16 36.58 2.67 15.37
C SER A 16 36.41 4.12 14.92
N ASN A 17 36.41 5.02 15.90
CA ASN A 17 36.30 6.45 15.75
C ASN A 17 37.64 7.03 15.27
N SER A 18 37.73 7.53 14.04
CA SER A 18 38.84 8.36 13.60
C SER A 18 38.42 9.33 12.49
N ASP A 19 38.34 10.62 12.85
CA ASP A 19 38.22 11.76 11.96
C ASP A 19 39.40 11.84 11.00
N HIS A 20 39.29 11.32 9.77
CA HIS A 20 40.17 11.71 8.67
C HIS A 20 39.44 11.59 7.32
N SER A 21 39.26 12.74 6.68
CA SER A 21 38.71 12.90 5.34
C SER A 21 39.64 12.26 4.30
N PRO A 22 39.17 11.40 3.38
CA PRO A 22 40.03 10.88 2.33
C PRO A 22 40.01 11.82 1.12
N THR A 23 41.20 12.33 0.82
CA THR A 23 41.58 13.12 -0.34
C THR A 23 41.25 12.39 -1.65
N LEU A 24 40.46 13.04 -2.52
CA LEU A 24 40.16 12.60 -3.89
C LEU A 24 41.43 12.68 -4.77
N SER A 25 42.00 11.53 -5.11
CA SER A 25 43.02 11.41 -6.16
C SER A 25 42.37 11.15 -7.52
N LEU A 26 42.38 12.17 -8.38
CA LEU A 26 42.00 12.13 -9.80
C LEU A 26 43.10 11.46 -10.64
N PRO A 27 42.77 10.56 -11.59
CA PRO A 27 43.56 10.39 -12.80
C PRO A 27 42.95 11.23 -13.92
N ALA A 28 43.73 12.19 -14.40
CA ALA A 28 43.46 12.92 -15.63
C ALA A 28 43.49 11.95 -16.82
N ASN A 29 42.36 11.79 -17.51
CA ASN A 29 42.37 11.39 -18.91
C ASN A 29 41.22 12.10 -19.65
N SER A 30 41.61 13.10 -20.43
CA SER A 30 40.76 13.91 -21.29
C SER A 30 40.31 13.11 -22.52
N LYS A 31 39.01 12.83 -22.61
CA LYS A 31 38.29 12.56 -23.86
C LYS A 31 36.93 13.25 -23.80
N PRO A 32 36.49 13.97 -24.84
CA PRO A 32 35.17 14.59 -24.83
C PRO A 32 34.12 13.48 -24.94
N GLN A 33 33.43 13.17 -23.84
CA GLN A 33 32.20 12.40 -23.91
C GLN A 33 31.08 13.39 -24.23
N THR A 34 30.55 13.23 -25.44
CA THR A 34 29.29 13.79 -25.90
C THR A 34 28.24 13.65 -24.81
N GLU A 35 27.66 14.78 -24.39
CA GLU A 35 26.45 14.83 -23.58
C GLU A 35 25.29 14.24 -24.41
N GLU A 36 25.11 12.92 -24.34
CA GLU A 36 23.82 12.32 -24.70
C GLU A 36 22.92 12.43 -23.48
N THR A 37 22.17 13.52 -23.44
CA THR A 37 21.03 13.72 -22.56
C THR A 37 20.10 12.51 -22.68
N LEU A 38 20.12 11.67 -21.65
CA LEU A 38 19.26 10.50 -21.49
C LEU A 38 17.80 10.97 -21.34
N SER A 39 17.10 11.14 -22.46
CA SER A 39 15.64 11.26 -22.48
C SER A 39 15.04 10.06 -23.20
N SER A 40 15.27 8.86 -22.67
CA SER A 40 14.45 7.70 -23.06
C SER A 40 13.03 7.95 -22.54
N PRO A 41 12.00 8.01 -23.40
CA PRO A 41 10.63 8.24 -22.95
C PRO A 41 10.20 7.10 -22.01
N LEU A 42 9.45 7.47 -20.97
CA LEU A 42 8.88 6.49 -20.06
C LEU A 42 8.04 5.47 -20.85
N PRO A 43 8.07 4.18 -20.46
CA PRO A 43 7.22 3.19 -21.10
C PRO A 43 5.74 3.61 -20.97
N PRO A 44 4.93 3.37 -22.00
CA PRO A 44 3.51 3.70 -21.94
C PRO A 44 2.85 2.97 -20.77
N PRO A 45 1.86 3.59 -20.11
CA PRO A 45 1.17 2.97 -18.99
C PRO A 45 0.59 1.62 -19.42
N PRO A 46 0.69 0.58 -18.58
CA PRO A 46 0.16 -0.75 -18.91
C PRO A 46 -1.37 -0.69 -18.96
N VAL A 47 -1.93 -0.48 -20.16
CA VAL A 47 -3.37 -0.40 -20.44
C VAL A 47 -4.12 -1.68 -20.06
N SER A 48 -3.41 -2.80 -19.93
CA SER A 48 -3.94 -4.08 -19.44
C SER A 48 -4.43 -4.01 -17.99
N LEU A 49 -3.97 -3.04 -17.17
CA LEU A 49 -4.48 -2.81 -15.81
C LEU A 49 -5.85 -2.12 -15.79
N LEU A 50 -6.25 -1.45 -16.87
CA LEU A 50 -7.57 -0.80 -16.96
C LEU A 50 -8.70 -1.82 -17.08
N HIS A 51 -8.40 -3.02 -17.58
CA HIS A 51 -9.37 -4.08 -17.81
C HIS A 51 -8.91 -5.36 -17.11
N PRO A 52 -9.08 -5.47 -15.78
CA PRO A 52 -8.72 -6.69 -15.07
C PRO A 52 -9.51 -7.88 -15.65
N PRO A 53 -8.85 -9.03 -15.88
CA PRO A 53 -9.41 -10.15 -16.65
C PRO A 53 -10.64 -10.85 -16.02
N ASN A 54 -11.10 -10.40 -14.86
CA ASN A 54 -12.23 -10.98 -14.14
C ASN A 54 -13.53 -10.16 -14.26
N PHE A 55 -13.68 -9.34 -15.30
CA PHE A 55 -14.84 -8.44 -15.50
C PHE A 55 -16.13 -9.12 -15.98
N LEU A 56 -16.15 -10.44 -16.19
CA LEU A 56 -17.35 -11.20 -16.56
C LEU A 56 -17.98 -11.86 -15.33
N GLY A 57 -18.90 -11.15 -14.66
CA GLY A 57 -19.93 -11.79 -13.82
C GLY A 57 -20.24 -11.20 -12.45
N SER A 58 -19.59 -10.12 -12.00
CA SER A 58 -19.91 -9.52 -10.69
C SER A 58 -19.74 -7.99 -10.69
N LEU A 59 -20.41 -7.33 -11.64
CA LEU A 59 -20.34 -5.86 -11.80
C LEU A 59 -21.01 -5.12 -10.63
N ASP A 60 -21.97 -5.74 -9.93
CA ASP A 60 -22.75 -5.03 -8.90
C ASP A 60 -22.10 -5.02 -7.51
N TYR A 61 -21.07 -5.85 -7.26
CA TYR A 61 -20.37 -5.89 -5.97
C TYR A 61 -18.99 -5.22 -5.99
N LEU A 62 -18.42 -5.03 -7.18
CA LEU A 62 -17.13 -4.36 -7.40
C LEU A 62 -17.29 -2.98 -8.02
N GLN A 63 -18.48 -2.36 -7.92
CA GLN A 63 -18.51 -0.90 -7.92
C GLN A 63 -17.77 -0.45 -6.66
N THR A 64 -16.45 -0.43 -6.80
CA THR A 64 -15.47 0.35 -6.09
C THR A 64 -15.85 1.81 -6.33
N GLY A 65 -17.02 2.19 -5.82
CA GLY A 65 -17.11 3.44 -5.11
C GLY A 65 -16.00 3.28 -4.09
N GLN A 66 -14.86 3.91 -4.39
CA GLN A 66 -13.76 4.05 -3.46
C GLN A 66 -14.43 4.18 -2.10
N PRO A 67 -14.18 3.32 -1.10
CA PRO A 67 -14.44 3.71 0.27
C PRO A 67 -13.48 4.88 0.45
N SER A 68 -13.95 6.05 0.02
CA SER A 68 -13.17 7.23 -0.19
C SER A 68 -12.73 7.54 1.21
N ARG A 69 -11.48 7.19 1.52
CA ARG A 69 -10.82 7.72 2.68
C ARG A 69 -10.89 9.21 2.44
N VAL A 70 -11.89 9.84 3.04
CA VAL A 70 -12.25 11.23 2.81
C VAL A 70 -10.99 12.00 3.11
N ARG A 71 -10.35 12.54 2.07
CA ARG A 71 -9.15 13.33 2.26
C ARG A 71 -9.60 14.58 2.98
N SER A 72 -9.00 14.86 4.13
CA SER A 72 -9.27 16.08 4.89
C SER A 72 -8.85 17.36 4.14
N PHE A 73 -8.12 17.21 3.02
CA PHE A 73 -7.63 18.31 2.19
C PHE A 73 -7.87 18.04 0.69
N PRO A 74 -8.15 19.09 -0.10
CA PRO A 74 -8.27 18.98 -1.56
C PRO A 74 -7.04 18.34 -2.21
N HIS A 75 -7.23 17.61 -3.31
CA HIS A 75 -6.11 17.13 -4.13
C HIS A 75 -5.39 18.32 -4.77
N VAL A 76 -4.05 18.29 -4.75
CA VAL A 76 -3.19 19.24 -5.45
C VAL A 76 -2.56 18.48 -6.61
N GLU A 77 -2.71 19.02 -7.82
CA GLU A 77 -2.16 18.43 -9.04
C GLU A 77 -0.65 18.19 -8.89
N GLY A 78 -0.16 17.05 -9.38
CA GLY A 78 1.25 16.66 -9.21
C GLY A 78 1.59 16.04 -7.85
N ASN A 79 0.64 15.94 -6.91
CA ASN A 79 0.80 15.28 -5.61
C ASN A 79 -0.12 14.06 -5.48
N TYR A 80 0.27 12.98 -6.15
CA TYR A 80 -0.47 11.72 -6.15
C TYR A 80 0.07 10.78 -5.08
N ALA A 81 -0.80 9.90 -4.58
CA ALA A 81 -0.46 8.87 -3.62
C ALA A 81 -0.69 7.51 -4.27
N LEU A 82 0.35 6.69 -4.37
CA LEU A 82 0.26 5.31 -4.83
C LEU A 82 0.24 4.37 -3.63
N HIS A 83 -0.69 3.44 -3.61
CA HIS A 83 -0.74 2.35 -2.64
C HIS A 83 -1.06 1.06 -3.39
N VAL A 84 -0.20 0.06 -3.23
CA VAL A 84 -0.32 -1.24 -3.90
C VAL A 84 -0.83 -2.25 -2.89
N TYR A 85 -1.88 -2.99 -3.25
CA TYR A 85 -2.50 -3.98 -2.39
C TYR A 85 -3.08 -5.16 -3.17
N ILE A 86 -3.32 -6.27 -2.48
CA ILE A 86 -4.07 -7.42 -2.98
C ILE A 86 -5.47 -7.37 -2.38
N PRO A 87 -6.55 -7.29 -3.19
CA PRO A 87 -7.91 -7.33 -2.66
C PRO A 87 -8.21 -8.71 -2.05
N VAL A 88 -8.91 -8.71 -0.93
CA VAL A 88 -9.31 -9.92 -0.20
C VAL A 88 -10.83 -9.99 -0.17
N PHE A 89 -11.34 -11.04 -0.81
CA PHE A 89 -12.74 -11.41 -0.68
C PHE A 89 -12.91 -12.36 0.52
N ILE A 90 -13.78 -11.99 1.46
CA ILE A 90 -14.11 -12.85 2.60
C ILE A 90 -15.44 -13.57 2.29
N PRO A 91 -15.43 -14.91 2.13
CA PRO A 91 -16.64 -15.68 1.93
C PRO A 91 -17.60 -15.56 3.12
N SER A 92 -18.91 -15.61 2.86
CA SER A 92 -19.94 -15.45 3.90
C SER A 92 -19.80 -16.45 5.06
N ILE A 93 -19.34 -17.67 4.80
CA ILE A 93 -19.09 -18.69 5.84
C ILE A 93 -17.99 -18.19 6.80
N SER A 94 -16.90 -17.67 6.25
CA SER A 94 -15.78 -17.13 7.03
C SER A 94 -16.16 -15.85 7.78
N LYS A 95 -17.13 -15.07 7.30
CA LYS A 95 -17.63 -13.87 8.01
C LYS A 95 -18.24 -14.24 9.37
N LYS A 96 -18.94 -15.36 9.48
CA LYS A 96 -19.50 -15.84 10.76
C LYS A 96 -18.41 -16.14 11.79
N GLU A 97 -17.38 -16.87 11.38
CA GLU A 97 -16.24 -17.20 12.23
C GLU A 97 -15.50 -15.93 12.68
N MET A 98 -15.31 -14.98 11.75
CA MET A 98 -14.72 -13.68 12.04
C MET A 98 -15.58 -12.88 13.05
N GLY A 99 -16.91 -12.92 12.91
CA GLY A 99 -17.83 -12.28 13.85
C GLY A 99 -17.70 -12.84 15.27
N GLN A 100 -17.54 -14.16 15.42
CA GLN A 100 -17.27 -14.80 16.72
C GLN A 100 -15.90 -14.41 17.28
N PHE A 101 -14.88 -14.31 16.42
CA PHE A 101 -13.58 -13.81 16.82
C PHE A 101 -13.66 -12.36 17.34
N LEU A 102 -14.35 -11.47 16.63
CA LEU A 102 -14.55 -10.08 17.07
C LEU A 102 -15.29 -9.97 18.41
N LYS A 103 -16.27 -10.85 18.67
CA LYS A 103 -16.94 -10.93 19.99
C LYS A 103 -15.96 -11.27 21.12
N ARG A 104 -15.01 -12.18 20.88
CA ARG A 104 -13.93 -12.49 21.84
C ARG A 104 -12.95 -11.34 22.03
N VAL A 105 -12.61 -10.62 20.95
CA VAL A 105 -11.76 -9.43 21.06
C VAL A 105 -12.45 -8.35 21.91
N LEU A 106 -13.75 -8.13 21.69
CA LEU A 106 -14.55 -7.17 22.47
C LEU A 106 -14.62 -7.48 23.96
N SER A 107 -14.62 -8.76 24.36
CA SER A 107 -14.61 -9.08 25.79
C SER A 107 -13.32 -8.65 26.48
N VAL A 108 -12.22 -8.51 25.72
CA VAL A 108 -10.93 -8.01 26.21
C VAL A 108 -10.81 -6.50 26.02
N VAL A 109 -11.33 -5.96 24.91
CA VAL A 109 -11.25 -4.55 24.53
C VAL A 109 -12.67 -4.02 24.20
N PRO A 110 -13.43 -3.54 25.20
CA PRO A 110 -14.86 -3.26 25.03
C PRO A 110 -15.18 -2.00 24.21
N ASN A 111 -14.21 -1.10 24.03
CA ASN A 111 -14.40 0.22 23.43
C ASN A 111 -13.93 0.31 21.97
N LEU A 112 -13.95 -0.82 21.25
CA LEU A 112 -13.60 -0.85 19.83
C LEU A 112 -14.68 -0.21 18.97
N HIS A 113 -14.26 0.51 17.94
CA HIS A 113 -15.12 1.13 16.93
C HIS A 113 -14.77 0.58 15.55
N VAL A 114 -15.74 0.55 14.66
CA VAL A 114 -15.52 0.20 13.25
C VAL A 114 -14.89 1.40 12.55
N VAL A 115 -13.77 1.14 11.87
CA VAL A 115 -13.02 2.14 11.09
C VAL A 115 -13.92 2.76 10.01
N ASP A 116 -13.68 4.04 9.71
CA ASP A 116 -14.39 4.91 8.74
C ASP A 116 -15.80 5.37 9.11
N ILE A 117 -16.52 4.66 9.97
CA ILE A 117 -17.92 5.00 10.34
C ILE A 117 -18.12 5.34 11.82
N ASP A 118 -17.10 5.14 12.65
CA ASP A 118 -17.10 5.47 14.07
C ASP A 118 -18.28 4.87 14.86
N VAL A 119 -18.66 3.64 14.52
CA VAL A 119 -19.73 2.91 15.21
C VAL A 119 -19.11 1.95 16.23
N PRO A 120 -19.54 1.97 17.52
CA PRO A 120 -19.07 1.03 18.53
C PRO A 120 -19.35 -0.42 18.13
N LEU A 121 -18.30 -1.25 18.10
CA LEU A 121 -18.39 -2.66 17.69
C LEU A 121 -19.29 -3.47 18.65
N ASN A 122 -19.35 -3.09 19.92
CA ASN A 122 -20.23 -3.70 20.92
C ASN A 122 -21.73 -3.59 20.58
N THR A 123 -22.15 -2.54 19.87
CA THR A 123 -23.53 -2.35 19.43
C THR A 123 -23.84 -3.30 18.27
N LEU A 124 -22.89 -3.44 17.35
CA LEU A 124 -23.00 -4.32 16.18
C LEU A 124 -23.00 -5.79 16.56
N CYS A 125 -22.21 -6.19 17.56
CA CYS A 125 -22.15 -7.60 17.98
C CYS A 125 -23.46 -8.15 18.59
N LYS A 126 -24.41 -7.29 18.97
CA LYS A 126 -25.76 -7.70 19.38
C LYS A 126 -26.62 -8.14 18.19
N GLU A 127 -26.30 -7.67 16.99
CA GLU A 127 -27.04 -7.91 15.77
C GLU A 127 -26.10 -8.52 14.72
N GLU A 128 -26.05 -9.85 14.64
CA GLU A 128 -25.08 -10.57 13.79
C GLU A 128 -25.12 -10.13 12.32
N HIS A 129 -26.31 -9.94 11.76
CA HIS A 129 -26.45 -9.44 10.39
C HIS A 129 -25.86 -8.03 10.20
N LYS A 130 -26.00 -7.13 11.19
CA LYS A 130 -25.40 -5.80 11.13
C LYS A 130 -23.89 -5.86 11.28
N LEU A 131 -23.37 -6.75 12.14
CA LEU A 131 -21.93 -6.97 12.25
C LEU A 131 -21.34 -7.44 10.91
N GLU A 132 -21.97 -8.42 10.28
CA GLU A 132 -21.54 -8.95 8.99
C GLU A 132 -21.62 -7.91 7.88
N GLN A 133 -22.66 -7.08 7.85
CA GLN A 133 -22.85 -6.07 6.82
C GLN A 133 -21.95 -4.83 7.03
N VAL A 134 -21.86 -4.34 8.27
CA VAL A 134 -21.25 -3.04 8.58
C VAL A 134 -19.75 -3.17 8.86
N ALA A 135 -19.32 -4.23 9.54
CA ALA A 135 -17.91 -4.45 9.87
C ALA A 135 -17.23 -5.37 8.85
N LEU A 136 -17.91 -6.44 8.39
CA LEU A 136 -17.34 -7.46 7.50
C LEU A 136 -17.83 -7.39 6.05
N GLY A 137 -18.72 -6.46 5.73
CA GLY A 137 -19.25 -6.24 4.38
C GLY A 137 -18.37 -5.33 3.54
N ARG A 138 -17.29 -4.80 4.15
CA ARG A 138 -16.34 -3.89 3.52
C ARG A 138 -15.33 -4.65 2.67
N GLU A 139 -14.69 -3.91 1.77
CA GLU A 139 -13.53 -4.41 1.02
C GLU A 139 -12.33 -4.52 1.97
N PHE A 140 -11.73 -5.71 2.02
CA PHE A 140 -10.48 -5.96 2.72
C PHE A 140 -9.34 -6.07 1.71
N HIS A 141 -8.14 -5.75 2.15
CA HIS A 141 -6.95 -5.92 1.32
C HIS A 141 -5.71 -6.22 2.16
N ILE A 142 -4.71 -6.80 1.51
CA ILE A 142 -3.36 -6.97 2.04
C ILE A 142 -2.48 -5.91 1.40
N SER A 143 -1.98 -4.98 2.21
CA SER A 143 -1.04 -3.97 1.74
C SER A 143 0.29 -4.61 1.34
N LEU A 144 0.80 -4.27 0.16
CA LEU A 144 2.11 -4.72 -0.33
C LEU A 144 3.22 -3.68 -0.07
N GLY A 145 2.85 -2.51 0.43
CA GLY A 145 3.77 -1.45 0.78
C GLY A 145 3.07 -0.30 1.49
N ARG A 146 3.87 0.68 1.90
CA ARG A 146 3.36 1.96 2.39
C ARG A 146 2.86 2.80 1.21
N THR A 147 2.06 3.81 1.49
CA THR A 147 1.70 4.82 0.49
C THR A 147 2.95 5.59 0.06
N VAL A 148 3.19 5.66 -1.26
CA VAL A 148 4.33 6.35 -1.86
C VAL A 148 3.83 7.59 -2.60
N PRO A 149 4.43 8.77 -2.40
CA PRO A 149 4.09 9.95 -3.18
C PRO A 149 4.64 9.81 -4.60
N ILE A 150 3.82 10.10 -5.60
CA ILE A 150 4.24 10.27 -6.99
C ILE A 150 4.20 11.76 -7.28
N ARG A 151 5.37 12.30 -7.67
CA ARG A 151 5.52 13.67 -8.17
C ARG A 151 5.61 13.61 -9.68
N VAL A 152 4.88 14.50 -10.34
CA VAL A 152 5.06 14.72 -11.78
C VAL A 152 6.26 15.68 -11.93
N PRO A 153 7.25 15.36 -12.78
CA PRO A 153 8.35 16.28 -13.07
C PRO A 153 7.79 17.61 -13.63
N PRO A 154 8.37 18.76 -13.29
CA PRO A 154 8.04 20.01 -13.97
C PRO A 154 8.44 19.93 -15.46
N ASP A 155 7.61 20.53 -16.32
CA ASP A 155 7.86 20.70 -17.76
C ASP A 155 9.08 21.59 -18.04
#